data_AF-R6DGZ7-F1
#
_entry.id   AF-R6DGZ7-F1
#
_cell.length_a   1.000
_cell.length_b   1.000
_cell.length_c   1.000
_cell.angle_alpha   90.00
_cell.angle_beta   90.00
_cell.angle_gamma   90.00
#
_symmetry.space_group_name_H-M   'P 1'
#
loop_
_entity.id
_entity.type
_entity.pdbx_description
1 polymer ?
#
loop_
_entity_poly.entity_id
_entity_poly.type
_entity_poly.pdbx_seq_one_letter_code
_entity_poly.pdbx_strand_id
1 'polypeptide(L)'
;MAMVVCMCLGVSSCTHRNREIEEIAQRELGYYKDFYVIALQTGMVKLPKGGQNPHVTHPGMGGVETPINQVWLVNGGRFGEVYECRGCDSCMTCYQKAGLIDYRVEATEQDSVIALVRLTDKGSRYLIENYLDDYYPILDAWRRRMSLEMVLVAKEMFDIDVQSTDTTDIYRCTAQRYLALTPFIEAIGGTAKDKTKDYTYTFRLDCRDPKLPLLTDKEMLEP
;
A
#
# COMPACT_ATOMS: atom_id res chain seq x y z
N MET A 1 -47.97 26.74 -27.24
CA MET A 1 -46.57 26.31 -27.02
C MET A 1 -46.54 25.47 -25.76
N ALA A 2 -46.39 24.16 -25.90
CA ALA A 2 -46.22 23.26 -24.75
C ALA A 2 -44.72 23.09 -24.50
N MET A 3 -44.27 23.54 -23.34
CA MET A 3 -42.90 23.38 -22.88
C MET A 3 -42.75 21.97 -22.33
N VAL A 4 -42.07 21.09 -23.08
CA VAL A 4 -41.69 19.76 -22.59
C VAL A 4 -40.52 19.96 -21.62
N VAL A 5 -40.84 19.98 -20.33
CA VAL A 5 -39.83 19.84 -19.28
C VAL A 5 -39.45 18.36 -19.24
N CYS A 6 -38.32 18.02 -19.86
CA CYS A 6 -37.68 16.73 -19.67
C CYS A 6 -37.11 16.73 -18.24
N MET A 7 -37.92 16.32 -17.27
CA MET A 7 -37.43 16.03 -15.93
C MET A 7 -36.55 14.79 -16.01
N CYS A 8 -35.23 14.99 -15.95
CA CYS A 8 -34.26 13.92 -15.75
C CYS A 8 -34.51 13.23 -14.41
N LEU A 9 -35.37 12.21 -14.41
CA LEU A 9 -35.56 11.26 -13.30
C LEU A 9 -34.34 10.34 -13.06
N GLY A 10 -33.21 10.58 -13.75
CA GLY A 10 -32.06 9.65 -13.81
C GLY A 10 -30.87 9.96 -12.90
N VAL A 11 -30.88 11.05 -12.11
CA VAL A 11 -29.69 11.41 -11.32
C VAL A 11 -29.42 10.39 -10.20
N SER A 12 -30.45 9.80 -9.60
CA SER A 12 -30.31 8.78 -8.54
C SER A 12 -29.98 7.38 -9.08
N SER A 13 -30.50 6.98 -10.24
CA SER A 13 -30.21 5.67 -10.84
C SER A 13 -28.83 5.61 -11.50
N CYS A 14 -28.40 6.71 -12.15
CA CYS A 14 -27.07 6.78 -12.76
C CYS A 14 -25.96 6.85 -11.70
N THR A 15 -26.17 7.55 -10.59
CA THR A 15 -25.21 7.60 -9.49
C THR A 15 -25.08 6.27 -8.75
N HIS A 16 -26.19 5.57 -8.51
CA HIS A 16 -26.16 4.25 -7.88
C HIS A 16 -25.43 3.23 -8.75
N ARG A 17 -25.70 3.23 -10.07
CA ARG A 17 -25.03 2.31 -11.01
C ARG A 17 -23.55 2.64 -11.13
N ASN A 18 -23.16 3.92 -11.20
CA ASN A 18 -21.74 4.29 -11.25
C ASN A 18 -20.97 3.83 -10.01
N ARG A 19 -21.59 3.90 -8.82
CA ARG A 19 -20.97 3.40 -7.58
C ARG A 19 -20.79 1.88 -7.59
N GLU A 20 -21.77 1.13 -8.08
CA GLU A 20 -21.65 -0.33 -8.23
C GLU A 20 -20.51 -0.70 -9.20
N ILE A 21 -20.38 0.02 -10.31
CA ILE A 21 -19.29 -0.18 -11.27
C ILE A 21 -17.94 0.22 -10.67
N GLU A 22 -17.89 1.28 -9.86
CA GLU A 22 -16.69 1.67 -9.12
C GLU A 22 -16.25 0.55 -8.16
N GLU A 23 -17.18 -0.05 -7.42
CA GLU A 23 -16.91 -1.18 -6.51
C GLU A 23 -16.41 -2.42 -7.27
N ILE A 24 -16.98 -2.71 -8.45
CA ILE A 24 -16.50 -3.77 -9.34
C ILE A 24 -15.08 -3.45 -9.84
N ALA A 25 -14.84 -2.24 -10.33
CA ALA A 25 -13.54 -1.81 -10.83
C ALA A 25 -12.46 -1.87 -9.73
N GLN A 26 -12.79 -1.47 -8.50
CA GLN A 26 -11.91 -1.61 -7.33
C GLN A 26 -11.52 -3.06 -7.05
N ARG A 27 -12.47 -3.98 -7.18
CA ARG A 27 -12.25 -5.42 -6.97
C ARG A 27 -11.36 -6.00 -8.05
N GLU A 28 -11.64 -5.71 -9.32
CA GLU A 28 -10.86 -6.22 -10.45
C GLU A 28 -9.43 -5.65 -10.48
N LEU A 29 -9.27 -4.37 -10.12
CA LEU A 29 -7.94 -3.79 -9.89
C LEU A 29 -7.26 -4.36 -8.64
N GLY A 30 -8.03 -4.87 -7.68
CA GLY A 30 -7.56 -5.46 -6.43
C GLY A 30 -6.56 -6.58 -6.61
N TYR A 31 -6.70 -7.38 -7.67
CA TYR A 31 -5.76 -8.46 -8.03
C TYR A 31 -4.38 -7.94 -8.46
N TYR A 32 -4.25 -6.66 -8.77
CA TYR A 32 -3.01 -6.04 -9.23
C TYR A 32 -2.43 -5.08 -8.20
N LYS A 33 -3.06 -4.93 -7.03
CA LYS A 33 -2.70 -3.93 -6.03
C LYS A 33 -1.37 -4.26 -5.38
N ASP A 34 -0.59 -3.20 -5.18
CA ASP A 34 0.65 -3.28 -4.46
C ASP A 34 0.53 -3.16 -2.95
N PHE A 35 1.22 -4.03 -2.23
CA PHE A 35 1.47 -3.85 -0.79
C PHE A 35 2.90 -3.40 -0.59
N TYR A 36 3.14 -2.61 0.45
CA TYR A 36 4.47 -2.10 0.76
C TYR A 36 4.79 -2.45 2.19
N VAL A 37 5.98 -2.99 2.44
CA VAL A 37 6.36 -3.52 3.75
C VAL A 37 7.71 -2.98 4.20
N ILE A 38 7.89 -2.89 5.52
CA ILE A 38 9.18 -2.77 6.17
C ILE A 38 9.51 -4.10 6.84
N ALA A 39 10.73 -4.58 6.61
CA ALA A 39 11.32 -5.69 7.35
C ALA A 39 11.85 -5.16 8.69
N LEU A 40 11.05 -5.31 9.75
CA LEU A 40 11.37 -4.82 11.08
C LEU A 40 12.17 -5.88 11.86
N GLN A 41 13.41 -5.57 12.23
CA GLN A 41 14.17 -6.41 13.15
C GLN A 41 13.62 -6.28 14.58
N THR A 42 13.36 -7.43 15.20
CA THR A 42 12.83 -7.56 16.57
C THR A 42 13.77 -8.37 17.45
N GLY A 43 13.52 -8.33 18.76
CA GLY A 43 14.40 -8.92 19.75
C GLY A 43 15.60 -8.02 20.03
N MET A 44 16.75 -8.62 20.32
CA MET A 44 17.97 -7.90 20.64
C MET A 44 18.73 -7.55 19.36
N VAL A 45 18.76 -6.26 19.00
CA VAL A 45 19.27 -5.81 17.69
C VAL A 45 20.35 -4.74 17.83
N LYS A 46 21.26 -4.69 16.85
CA LYS A 46 22.28 -3.63 16.72
C LYS A 46 21.89 -2.72 15.56
N LEU A 47 21.56 -1.47 15.87
CA LEU A 47 21.03 -0.51 14.90
C LEU A 47 22.00 0.64 14.70
N PRO A 48 22.18 1.15 13.46
CA PRO A 48 22.96 2.36 13.25
C PRO A 48 22.28 3.55 13.92
N LYS A 49 23.07 4.49 14.43
CA LYS A 49 22.55 5.78 14.92
C LYS A 49 21.92 6.55 13.75
N GLY A 50 20.76 7.15 13.99
CA GLY A 50 20.05 7.93 12.98
C GLY A 50 20.53 9.38 12.89
N GLY A 51 20.48 9.96 11.68
CA GLY A 51 20.54 11.40 11.42
C GLY A 51 19.14 12.05 11.44
N GLN A 52 19.07 13.39 11.35
CA GLN A 52 17.89 14.23 11.66
C GLN A 52 16.59 13.89 10.91
N ASN A 53 16.62 13.07 9.86
CA ASN A 53 15.41 12.66 9.16
C ASN A 53 15.45 11.16 8.84
N PRO A 54 14.29 10.49 8.84
CA PRO A 54 14.19 9.14 8.34
C PRO A 54 14.63 9.12 6.87
N HIS A 55 15.43 8.12 6.49
CA HIS A 55 15.91 7.92 5.12
C HIS A 55 14.80 7.33 4.23
N VAL A 56 13.66 8.00 4.21
CA VAL A 56 12.49 7.65 3.41
C VAL A 56 12.69 8.25 2.04
N THR A 57 13.37 7.51 1.18
CA THR A 57 13.37 7.80 -0.25
C THR A 57 12.03 7.34 -0.82
N HIS A 58 11.33 8.24 -1.51
CA HIS A 58 10.21 7.83 -2.38
C HIS A 58 10.81 6.89 -3.40
N PRO A 59 10.26 5.71 -3.52
CA PRO A 59 10.90 4.74 -4.36
C PRO A 59 10.36 5.02 -5.80
N GLY A 60 11.28 5.10 -6.77
CA GLY A 60 11.04 5.51 -8.17
C GLY A 60 10.17 4.54 -8.98
N MET A 61 10.46 4.33 -10.26
CA MET A 61 9.87 3.24 -11.04
C MET A 61 10.86 2.09 -11.21
N GLY A 62 10.45 0.87 -10.85
CA GLY A 62 11.18 -0.37 -11.17
C GLY A 62 11.95 -1.01 -10.02
N GLY A 63 12.04 -0.36 -8.86
CA GLY A 63 12.68 -0.87 -7.64
C GLY A 63 14.20 -0.93 -7.77
N VAL A 64 14.91 -0.33 -6.81
CA VAL A 64 16.37 -0.43 -6.76
C VAL A 64 16.76 -1.73 -6.04
N GLU A 65 17.56 -2.59 -6.69
CA GLU A 65 18.15 -3.77 -6.08
C GLU A 65 19.03 -3.38 -4.87
N THR A 66 18.66 -3.83 -3.67
CA THR A 66 19.55 -3.74 -2.50
C THR A 66 20.04 -5.13 -2.08
N PRO A 67 21.30 -5.27 -1.62
CA PRO A 67 21.87 -6.58 -1.36
C PRO A 67 21.48 -7.06 0.05
N ILE A 68 20.45 -7.92 0.12
CA ILE A 68 20.35 -9.07 1.03
C ILE A 68 19.68 -10.16 0.19
N ASN A 69 20.46 -11.10 -0.31
CA ASN A 69 20.06 -12.05 -1.34
C ASN A 69 18.78 -12.84 -0.96
N GLN A 70 17.70 -12.54 -1.70
CA GLN A 70 16.38 -13.22 -1.71
C GLN A 70 15.34 -12.80 -0.66
N VAL A 71 15.16 -11.49 -0.46
CA VAL A 71 13.81 -10.94 -0.23
C VAL A 71 13.46 -9.94 -1.33
N TRP A 72 12.90 -10.48 -2.40
CA TRP A 72 11.85 -9.83 -3.17
C TRP A 72 10.66 -10.77 -3.07
N LEU A 73 9.57 -10.39 -2.40
CA LEU A 73 8.31 -11.14 -2.43
C LEU A 73 7.12 -10.22 -2.67
N VAL A 74 7.16 -9.71 -3.88
CA VAL A 74 6.07 -9.62 -4.86
C VAL A 74 5.83 -11.04 -5.39
N ASN A 75 4.67 -11.70 -5.27
CA ASN A 75 3.58 -11.70 -6.28
C ASN A 75 2.44 -12.62 -5.79
N GLY A 76 1.32 -12.07 -5.34
CA GLY A 76 0.08 -12.06 -6.14
C GLY A 76 -0.58 -10.68 -6.29
N GLY A 77 0.09 -9.64 -5.81
CA GLY A 77 -0.07 -8.25 -6.22
C GLY A 77 1.33 -7.74 -6.56
N ARG A 78 1.47 -6.71 -7.40
CA ARG A 78 2.78 -6.09 -7.67
C ARG A 78 3.24 -5.43 -6.32
N PHE A 79 4.47 -5.00 -6.10
CA PHE A 79 4.92 -4.45 -4.81
C PHE A 79 6.00 -3.45 -5.21
N GLY A 80 5.67 -2.16 -5.24
CA GLY A 80 6.67 -1.14 -5.50
C GLY A 80 7.75 -1.12 -4.41
N GLU A 81 8.97 -0.79 -4.84
CA GLU A 81 9.67 0.41 -4.39
C GLU A 81 9.70 0.62 -2.83
N VAL A 82 10.89 0.48 -2.22
CA VAL A 82 11.16 0.35 -0.77
C VAL A 82 11.53 1.68 -0.10
N TYR A 83 11.00 1.94 1.10
CA TYR A 83 11.51 2.99 2.00
C TYR A 83 12.88 2.57 2.60
N GLU A 84 13.96 3.29 2.28
CA GLU A 84 15.32 3.00 2.75
C GLU A 84 15.59 3.31 4.26
N CYS A 85 14.62 3.12 5.16
CA CYS A 85 14.96 3.01 6.59
C CYS A 85 15.08 1.54 6.99
N ARG A 86 16.30 0.99 6.97
CA ARG A 86 16.66 -0.34 7.52
C ARG A 86 16.56 -0.40 9.06
N GLY A 87 15.73 0.42 9.70
CA GLY A 87 15.50 0.44 11.13
C GLY A 87 16.61 1.11 11.95
N CYS A 88 17.00 2.35 11.63
CA CYS A 88 17.93 3.08 12.51
C CYS A 88 17.27 3.47 13.86
N ASP A 89 18.11 3.86 14.82
CA ASP A 89 17.68 4.34 16.15
C ASP A 89 16.60 5.45 16.09
N SER A 90 16.72 6.39 15.16
CA SER A 90 15.74 7.48 15.01
C SER A 90 14.38 6.98 14.51
N CYS A 91 14.35 6.07 13.53
CA CYS A 91 13.10 5.45 13.08
C CYS A 91 12.43 4.65 14.21
N MET A 92 13.20 3.85 14.98
CA MET A 92 12.66 3.09 16.11
C MET A 92 12.09 4.02 17.19
N THR A 93 12.77 5.12 17.49
CA THR A 93 12.27 6.14 18.42
C THR A 93 10.93 6.74 17.94
N CYS A 94 10.79 7.00 16.64
CA CYS A 94 9.52 7.48 16.07
C CYS A 94 8.40 6.45 16.21
N TYR A 95 8.66 5.18 15.86
CA TYR A 95 7.69 4.10 16.00
C TYR A 95 7.27 3.88 17.46
N GLN A 96 8.22 3.99 18.39
CA GLN A 96 7.96 3.92 19.82
C GLN A 96 7.05 5.05 20.30
N LYS A 97 7.35 6.30 19.91
CA LYS A 97 6.51 7.47 20.26
C LYS A 97 5.09 7.33 19.73
N ALA A 98 4.92 6.66 18.58
CA ALA A 98 3.61 6.34 18.01
C ALA A 98 2.91 5.15 18.70
N GLY A 99 3.57 4.50 19.67
CA GLY A 99 3.07 3.33 20.40
C GLY A 99 2.97 2.08 19.54
N LEU A 100 3.78 1.96 18.49
CA LEU A 100 3.76 0.83 17.55
C LEU A 100 4.72 -0.26 18.00
N ILE A 101 5.85 0.12 18.59
CA ILE A 101 6.85 -0.80 19.14
C ILE A 101 7.20 -0.41 20.58
N ASP A 102 7.62 -1.41 21.36
CA ASP A 102 8.46 -1.19 22.52
C ASP A 102 9.92 -1.14 22.05
N TYR A 103 10.62 -0.08 22.45
CA TYR A 103 12.00 0.18 22.08
C TYR A 103 12.81 0.58 23.31
N ARG A 104 13.86 -0.18 23.64
CA ARG A 104 14.72 0.10 24.79
C ARG A 104 16.19 -0.06 24.43
N VAL A 105 16.94 1.04 24.48
CA VAL A 105 18.39 1.03 24.30
C VAL A 105 19.06 0.43 25.54
N GLU A 106 19.85 -0.61 25.35
CA GLU A 106 20.63 -1.30 26.40
C GLU A 106 22.07 -0.78 26.44
N ALA A 107 22.65 -0.49 25.27
CA ALA A 107 24.00 0.06 25.17
C ALA A 107 24.12 0.99 23.96
N THR A 108 24.96 2.01 24.11
CA THR A 108 25.29 2.96 23.05
C THR A 108 26.76 2.80 22.70
N GLU A 109 27.03 2.51 21.42
CA GLU A 109 28.39 2.48 20.87
C GLU A 109 28.69 3.77 20.10
N GLN A 110 29.83 3.86 19.43
CA GLN A 110 30.23 5.04 18.65
C GLN A 110 29.21 5.36 17.54
N ASP A 111 28.94 4.38 16.66
CA ASP A 111 28.09 4.57 15.47
C ASP A 111 26.78 3.79 15.50
N SER A 112 26.49 3.09 16.60
CA SER A 112 25.33 2.22 16.72
C SER A 112 24.78 2.16 18.14
N VAL A 113 23.60 1.56 18.28
CA VAL A 113 22.97 1.24 19.55
C VAL A 113 22.59 -0.23 19.57
N ILE A 114 22.72 -0.86 20.74
CA ILE A 114 22.17 -2.19 21.02
C ILE A 114 20.85 -1.96 21.73
N ALA A 115 19.75 -2.40 21.15
CA ALA A 115 18.41 -2.08 21.64
C ALA A 115 17.42 -3.23 21.47
N LEU A 116 16.56 -3.39 22.47
CA LEU A 116 15.49 -4.38 22.48
C LEU A 116 14.28 -3.78 21.76
N VAL A 117 13.84 -4.44 20.69
CA VAL A 117 12.70 -4.04 19.87
C VAL A 117 11.61 -5.11 19.97
N ARG A 118 10.37 -4.72 20.26
CA ARG A 118 9.20 -5.62 20.23
C ARG A 118 8.00 -4.92 19.61
N LEU A 119 7.19 -5.64 18.84
CA LEU A 119 5.89 -5.11 18.42
C LEU A 119 4.96 -5.02 19.63
N THR A 120 4.22 -3.91 19.72
CA THR A 120 3.06 -3.80 20.62
C THR A 120 1.83 -4.46 19.99
N ASP A 121 0.74 -4.61 20.76
CA ASP A 121 -0.57 -5.01 20.24
C ASP A 121 -1.12 -4.07 19.16
N LYS A 122 -0.69 -2.80 19.16
CA LYS A 122 -1.05 -1.84 18.11
C LYS A 122 -0.22 -2.09 16.86
N GLY A 123 1.08 -2.30 17.01
CA GLY A 123 2.00 -2.56 15.90
C GLY A 123 1.72 -3.88 15.19
N SER A 124 1.41 -4.94 15.95
CA SER A 124 1.16 -6.29 15.42
C SER A 124 -0.04 -6.37 14.47
N ARG A 125 -0.99 -5.43 14.57
CA ARG A 125 -2.12 -5.32 13.63
C ARG A 125 -1.67 -5.06 12.19
N TYR A 126 -0.50 -4.47 12.01
CA TYR A 126 0.05 -4.13 10.71
C TYR A 126 0.97 -5.23 10.14
N LEU A 127 1.04 -6.40 10.77
CA LEU A 127 1.74 -7.54 10.16
C LEU A 127 1.07 -7.93 8.83
N ILE A 128 1.89 -8.21 7.81
CA ILE A 128 1.39 -8.47 6.45
C ILE A 128 0.48 -9.70 6.39
N GLU A 129 0.69 -10.68 7.27
CA GLU A 129 -0.13 -11.90 7.37
C GLU A 129 -1.58 -11.62 7.79
N ASN A 130 -1.87 -10.47 8.42
CA ASN A 130 -3.25 -10.07 8.71
C ASN A 130 -4.00 -9.60 7.45
N TYR A 131 -3.29 -9.46 6.32
CA TYR A 131 -3.83 -8.96 5.06
C TYR A 131 -3.64 -9.92 3.89
N LEU A 132 -2.67 -10.85 3.99
CA LEU A 132 -2.32 -11.82 2.96
C LEU A 132 -1.98 -13.17 3.61
N ASP A 133 -2.92 -14.12 3.56
CA ASP A 133 -2.78 -15.43 4.21
C ASP A 133 -1.72 -16.34 3.56
N ASP A 134 -1.47 -16.17 2.26
CA ASP A 134 -0.64 -17.09 1.46
C ASP A 134 0.86 -17.06 1.81
N TYR A 135 1.32 -16.05 2.57
CA TYR A 135 2.75 -15.83 2.84
C TYR A 135 3.24 -16.46 4.15
N TYR A 136 2.35 -17.02 4.96
CA TYR A 136 2.68 -17.48 6.32
C TYR A 136 3.93 -18.39 6.41
N PRO A 137 4.15 -19.38 5.53
CA PRO A 137 5.32 -20.27 5.64
C PRO A 137 6.66 -19.55 5.47
N ILE A 138 6.72 -18.53 4.61
CA ILE A 138 7.97 -17.78 4.36
C ILE A 138 8.23 -16.79 5.50
N LEU A 139 7.18 -16.12 5.97
CA LEU A 139 7.27 -15.18 7.09
C LEU A 139 7.75 -15.88 8.37
N ASP A 140 7.20 -17.05 8.67
CA ASP A 140 7.61 -17.89 9.80
C ASP A 140 9.09 -18.31 9.70
N ALA A 141 9.58 -18.64 8.50
CA ALA A 141 10.99 -18.96 8.30
C ALA A 141 11.91 -17.75 8.58
N TRP A 142 11.51 -16.54 8.17
CA TRP A 142 12.27 -15.31 8.42
C TRP A 142 12.27 -14.91 9.89
N ARG A 143 11.13 -15.03 10.58
CA ARG A 143 11.04 -14.82 12.03
C ARG A 143 12.02 -15.70 12.79
N ARG A 144 12.04 -17.00 12.49
CA ARG A 144 12.90 -17.98 13.19
C ARG A 144 14.39 -17.78 12.92
N ARG A 145 14.77 -17.39 11.70
CA ARG A 145 16.19 -17.31 11.28
C ARG A 145 16.81 -15.94 11.49
N MET A 146 16.01 -14.88 11.37
CA MET A 146 16.51 -13.50 11.28
C MET A 146 15.84 -12.53 12.26
N SER A 147 14.88 -13.00 13.06
CA SER A 147 14.07 -12.16 13.97
C SER A 147 13.40 -10.99 13.24
N LEU A 148 12.92 -11.24 12.02
CA LEU A 148 12.27 -10.23 11.18
C LEU A 148 10.75 -10.37 11.22
N GLU A 149 10.08 -9.23 11.40
CA GLU A 149 8.65 -9.08 11.23
C GLU A 149 8.37 -8.25 9.98
N MET A 150 7.44 -8.70 9.13
CA MET A 150 7.05 -7.95 7.93
C MET A 150 5.85 -7.07 8.25
N VAL A 151 6.10 -5.77 8.33
CA VAL A 151 5.11 -4.77 8.71
C VAL A 151 4.63 -4.05 7.46
N LEU A 152 3.33 -4.14 7.18
CA LEU A 152 2.66 -3.35 6.16
C LEU A 152 2.79 -1.86 6.48
N VAL A 153 3.28 -1.10 5.52
CA VAL A 153 3.47 0.35 5.64
C VAL A 153 2.64 1.18 4.69
N ALA A 154 2.27 0.62 3.53
CA ALA A 154 1.33 1.24 2.61
C ALA A 154 0.57 0.20 1.77
N LYS A 155 -0.60 0.58 1.29
CA LYS A 155 -1.37 -0.16 0.29
C LYS A 155 -1.61 0.72 -0.91
N GLU A 156 -1.41 0.17 -2.10
CA GLU A 156 -1.88 0.79 -3.33
C GLU A 156 -3.40 0.79 -3.36
N MET A 157 -3.93 1.95 -3.67
CA MET A 157 -5.34 2.20 -3.82
C MET A 157 -5.55 3.01 -5.09
N PHE A 158 -6.80 3.03 -5.57
CA PHE A 158 -7.15 3.77 -6.76
C PHE A 158 -8.32 4.70 -6.45
N ASP A 159 -8.25 5.95 -6.88
CA ASP A 159 -9.41 6.82 -7.02
C ASP A 159 -9.96 6.57 -8.45
N ILE A 160 -11.17 6.02 -8.56
CA ILE A 160 -11.73 5.56 -9.85
C ILE A 160 -12.78 6.54 -10.35
N ASP A 161 -12.62 7.00 -11.59
CA ASP A 161 -13.65 7.71 -12.36
C ASP A 161 -14.28 6.75 -13.37
N VAL A 162 -15.61 6.70 -13.41
CA VAL A 162 -16.39 5.82 -14.28
C VAL A 162 -17.17 6.65 -15.29
N GLN A 163 -16.91 6.39 -16.57
CA GLN A 163 -17.60 7.03 -17.68
C GLN A 163 -18.47 5.98 -18.40
N SER A 164 -19.77 6.25 -18.45
CA SER A 164 -20.71 5.45 -19.25
C SER A 164 -20.39 5.59 -20.73
N THR A 165 -20.37 4.47 -21.46
CA THR A 165 -20.28 4.50 -22.92
C THR A 165 -21.67 4.45 -23.56
N ASP A 166 -21.75 4.67 -24.88
CA ASP A 166 -23.01 4.59 -25.64
C ASP A 166 -23.64 3.18 -25.63
N THR A 167 -22.89 2.16 -25.21
CA THR A 167 -23.36 0.79 -25.02
C THR A 167 -23.79 0.54 -23.58
N THR A 168 -24.97 -0.06 -23.39
CA THR A 168 -25.42 -0.58 -22.10
C THR A 168 -24.40 -1.59 -21.58
N ASP A 169 -23.89 -1.37 -20.35
CA ASP A 169 -23.03 -2.28 -19.59
C ASP A 169 -21.53 -2.34 -19.93
N ILE A 170 -21.02 -1.44 -20.78
CA ILE A 170 -19.56 -1.27 -20.95
C ILE A 170 -19.15 0.12 -20.49
N TYR A 171 -18.10 0.20 -19.67
CA TYR A 171 -17.66 1.43 -19.03
C TYR A 171 -16.20 1.71 -19.38
N ARG A 172 -15.87 2.99 -19.58
CA ARG A 172 -14.48 3.45 -19.59
C ARG A 172 -14.16 3.93 -18.19
N CYS A 173 -13.07 3.41 -17.63
CA CYS A 173 -12.65 3.75 -16.28
C CYS A 173 -11.26 4.37 -16.32
N THR A 174 -11.07 5.38 -15.48
CA THR A 174 -9.78 5.98 -15.18
C THR A 174 -9.48 5.75 -13.71
N ALA A 175 -8.39 5.08 -13.40
CA ALA A 175 -7.98 4.78 -12.02
C ALA A 175 -6.68 5.50 -11.69
N GLN A 176 -6.78 6.52 -10.85
CA GLN A 176 -5.66 7.29 -10.34
C GLN A 176 -5.09 6.56 -9.12
N ARG A 177 -3.83 6.12 -9.22
CA ARG A 177 -3.13 5.48 -8.12
C ARG A 177 -2.89 6.47 -6.96
N TYR A 178 -3.02 5.99 -5.74
CA TYR A 178 -2.48 6.61 -4.53
C TYR A 178 -2.04 5.56 -3.51
N LEU A 179 -1.22 5.94 -2.52
CA LEU A 179 -0.92 5.07 -1.39
C LEU A 179 -1.74 5.44 -0.17
N ALA A 180 -2.43 4.45 0.40
CA ALA A 180 -2.94 4.52 1.76
C ALA A 180 -1.82 4.13 2.73
N LEU A 181 -1.25 5.13 3.42
CA LEU A 181 -0.13 4.94 4.34
C LEU A 181 -0.64 4.48 5.71
N THR A 182 0.17 3.68 6.41
CA THR A 182 -0.13 3.22 7.77
C THR A 182 0.53 4.13 8.82
N PRO A 183 0.16 4.00 10.11
CA PRO A 183 0.78 4.76 11.19
C PRO A 183 2.30 4.59 11.33
N PHE A 184 2.90 3.53 10.78
CA PHE A 184 4.36 3.39 10.75
C PHE A 184 5.01 4.48 9.89
N ILE A 185 4.41 4.82 8.74
CA ILE A 185 4.92 5.90 7.87
C ILE A 185 4.55 7.28 8.43
N GLU A 186 3.35 7.42 9.00
CA GLU A 186 2.96 8.67 9.67
C GLU A 186 3.89 9.01 10.85
N ALA A 187 4.33 8.00 11.61
CA ALA A 187 5.23 8.18 12.75
C ALA A 187 6.58 8.81 12.37
N ILE A 188 7.01 8.62 11.13
CA ILE A 188 8.26 9.17 10.58
C ILE A 188 8.00 10.41 9.70
N GLY A 189 6.85 11.07 9.87
CA GLY A 189 6.53 12.34 9.22
C GLY A 189 5.84 12.20 7.85
N GLY A 190 5.45 10.99 7.46
CA GLY A 190 4.59 10.79 6.30
C GLY A 190 3.16 11.28 6.52
N THR A 191 2.39 11.44 5.44
CA THR A 191 0.98 11.82 5.51
C THR A 191 0.08 10.61 5.24
N ALA A 192 -1.11 10.53 5.85
CA ALA A 192 -2.00 9.36 5.74
C ALA A 192 -2.31 8.89 4.30
N LYS A 193 -2.27 9.82 3.33
CA LYS A 193 -2.46 9.57 1.91
C LYS A 193 -1.32 10.22 1.13
N ASP A 194 -0.50 9.42 0.47
CA ASP A 194 0.41 9.92 -0.55
C ASP A 194 -0.40 10.21 -1.81
N LYS A 195 -0.46 11.50 -2.19
CA LYS A 195 -1.17 11.98 -3.38
C LYS A 195 -0.23 12.17 -4.57
N THR A 196 1.02 11.76 -4.46
CA THR A 196 1.94 11.75 -5.59
C THR A 196 1.33 10.89 -6.68
N LYS A 197 1.10 11.51 -7.84
CA LYS A 197 0.46 10.87 -8.98
C LYS A 197 1.55 10.14 -9.74
N ASP A 198 1.72 8.86 -9.46
CA ASP A 198 2.79 8.08 -10.11
C ASP A 198 2.36 7.59 -11.49
N TYR A 199 1.13 7.12 -11.62
CA TYR A 199 0.53 6.72 -12.88
C TYR A 199 -0.99 6.65 -12.78
N THR A 200 -1.63 6.61 -13.94
CA THR A 200 -3.07 6.43 -14.08
C THR A 200 -3.33 5.24 -15.00
N TYR A 201 -4.20 4.32 -14.58
CA TYR A 201 -4.71 3.30 -15.50
C TYR A 201 -5.92 3.83 -16.23
N THR A 202 -5.98 3.58 -17.53
CA THR A 202 -7.24 3.63 -18.28
C THR A 202 -7.57 2.22 -18.72
N PHE A 203 -8.84 1.84 -18.62
CA PHE A 203 -9.29 0.50 -19.01
C PHE A 203 -10.77 0.51 -19.36
N ARG A 204 -11.19 -0.56 -20.04
CA ARG A 204 -12.60 -0.86 -20.26
C ARG A 204 -13.05 -1.92 -19.27
N LEU A 205 -14.24 -1.73 -18.73
CA LEU A 205 -14.89 -2.70 -17.86
C LEU A 205 -16.20 -3.14 -18.50
N ASP A 206 -16.25 -4.41 -18.89
CA ASP A 206 -17.45 -5.05 -19.42
C ASP A 206 -18.21 -5.70 -18.27
N CYS A 207 -19.40 -5.19 -17.97
CA CYS A 207 -20.27 -5.62 -16.88
C CYS A 207 -21.55 -6.31 -17.39
N ARG A 208 -21.57 -6.78 -18.64
CA ARG A 208 -22.73 -7.51 -19.19
C ARG A 208 -23.07 -8.76 -18.38
N ASP A 209 -22.07 -9.40 -17.77
CA ASP A 209 -22.25 -10.33 -16.65
C ASP A 209 -21.60 -9.72 -15.38
N PRO A 210 -22.39 -9.15 -14.46
CA PRO A 210 -21.86 -8.55 -13.22
C PRO A 210 -21.10 -9.53 -12.32
N LYS A 211 -21.33 -10.84 -12.48
CA LYS A 211 -20.61 -11.89 -11.72
C LYS A 211 -19.23 -12.20 -12.30
N LEU A 212 -19.02 -11.88 -13.58
CA LEU A 212 -17.79 -12.13 -14.32
C LEU A 212 -17.44 -10.88 -15.16
N PRO A 213 -17.20 -9.74 -14.50
CA PRO A 213 -16.81 -8.54 -15.22
C PRO A 213 -15.45 -8.76 -15.89
N LEU A 214 -15.28 -8.21 -17.08
CA LEU A 214 -14.03 -8.34 -17.82
C LEU A 214 -13.35 -6.98 -17.93
N LEU A 215 -12.13 -6.90 -17.39
CA LEU A 215 -11.24 -5.76 -17.56
C LEU A 215 -10.41 -5.97 -18.83
N THR A 216 -10.56 -5.07 -19.81
CA THR A 216 -9.80 -5.08 -21.08
C THR A 216 -9.15 -3.74 -21.36
N ASP A 217 -8.26 -3.70 -22.36
CA ASP A 217 -7.61 -2.48 -22.84
C ASP A 217 -6.94 -1.66 -21.72
N LYS A 218 -6.30 -2.36 -20.77
CA LYS A 218 -5.60 -1.74 -19.65
C LYS A 218 -4.33 -1.06 -20.16
N GLU A 219 -4.32 0.26 -20.12
CA GLU A 219 -3.17 1.09 -20.47
C GLU A 219 -2.71 1.87 -19.25
N MET A 220 -1.40 1.88 -19.00
CA MET A 220 -0.76 2.68 -17.95
C MET A 220 -0.28 3.99 -18.57
N LEU A 221 -0.74 5.11 -18.02
CA LEU A 221 -0.31 6.45 -18.41
C LEU A 221 0.56 7.05 -17.31
N GLU A 222 1.76 7.47 -17.67
CA GLU A 222 2.65 8.25 -16.80
C GLU A 222 2.27 9.75 -16.86
N PRO A 223 2.58 10.54 -15.82
CA PRO A 223 2.27 11.97 -15.74
C PRO A 223 2.90 12.83 -16.85
#